data_AF-A0A8C6WH95-F1
#
_entry.id   AF-A0A8C6WH95-F1
#
_cell.length_a   1.000
_cell.length_b   1.000
_cell.length_c   1.000
_cell.angle_alpha   90.00
_cell.angle_beta   90.00
_cell.angle_gamma   90.00
#
_symmetry.space_group_name_H-M   'P 1'
#
loop_
_entity.id
_entity.type
_entity.pdbx_description
1 polymer ?
#
loop_
_entity_poly.entity_id
_entity_poly.type
_entity_poly.pdbx_seq_one_letter_code
_entity_poly.pdbx_strand_id
1 'polypeptide(L)'
;GLLWALYNYNVHFFWLLAVLCASVWAELDSKLDQQWEQWKTTHEKKYNNEVEELGRRALWEKNLNQINHHNLEASLGLHTYTLAVNHLSDLVIAFAPVQLYPYARVTPSHIF
;
A
#
# COMPACT_ATOMS: atom_id res chain seq x y z
N GLY A 1 26.94 -16.94 -35.95
CA GLY A 1 26.52 -15.92 -36.92
C GLY A 1 25.82 -14.76 -36.21
N LEU A 2 25.69 -13.61 -36.86
CA LEU A 2 25.15 -12.36 -36.27
C LEU A 2 23.75 -12.53 -35.64
N LEU A 3 22.87 -13.34 -36.24
CA LEU A 3 21.53 -13.62 -35.70
C LEU A 3 21.55 -14.31 -34.33
N TRP A 4 22.49 -15.24 -34.12
CA TRP A 4 22.66 -15.92 -32.83
C TRP A 4 23.15 -14.96 -31.74
N ALA A 5 24.06 -14.03 -32.10
CA ALA A 5 24.55 -13.01 -31.18
C ALA A 5 23.45 -12.02 -30.77
N LEU A 6 22.62 -11.57 -31.73
CA LEU A 6 21.49 -10.69 -31.44
C LEU A 6 20.41 -11.36 -30.59
N TYR A 7 20.09 -12.64 -30.87
CA TYR A 7 19.16 -13.40 -30.03
C TYR A 7 19.67 -13.52 -28.59
N ASN A 8 20.94 -13.90 -28.43
CA ASN A 8 21.57 -14.04 -27.12
C ASN A 8 21.56 -12.70 -26.35
N TYR A 9 21.92 -11.58 -27.00
CA TYR A 9 21.89 -10.24 -26.38
C TYR A 9 20.48 -9.86 -25.91
N ASN A 10 19.46 -10.05 -26.73
CA ASN A 10 18.07 -9.77 -26.35
C ASN A 10 17.64 -10.63 -25.15
N VAL A 11 17.97 -11.92 -25.16
CA VAL A 11 17.66 -12.83 -24.04
C VAL A 11 18.36 -12.36 -22.76
N HIS A 12 19.65 -12.04 -22.80
CA HIS A 12 20.38 -11.50 -21.64
C HIS A 12 19.79 -10.18 -21.14
N PHE A 13 19.38 -9.29 -22.05
CA PHE A 13 18.72 -8.04 -21.68
C PHE A 13 17.41 -8.27 -20.92
N PHE A 14 16.54 -9.17 -21.41
CA PHE A 14 15.29 -9.51 -20.72
C PHE A 14 15.54 -10.19 -19.37
N TRP A 15 16.57 -11.05 -19.26
CA TRP A 15 16.97 -11.64 -17.98
C TRP A 15 17.42 -10.60 -16.97
N LEU A 16 18.28 -9.66 -17.37
CA LEU A 16 18.74 -8.58 -16.50
C LEU A 16 17.57 -7.70 -16.06
N LEU A 17 16.66 -7.36 -16.97
CA LEU A 17 15.45 -6.60 -16.64
C LEU A 17 14.56 -7.34 -15.64
N ALA A 18 14.36 -8.65 -15.81
CA ALA A 18 13.58 -9.47 -14.89
C ALA A 18 14.18 -9.50 -13.49
N VAL A 19 15.50 -9.65 -13.36
CA VAL A 19 16.21 -9.61 -12.07
C VAL A 19 16.07 -8.24 -11.40
N LEU A 20 16.24 -7.15 -12.14
CA LEU A 20 16.06 -5.79 -11.62
C LEU A 20 14.63 -5.58 -11.12
N CYS A 21 13.63 -5.94 -11.91
CA CYS A 21 12.24 -5.88 -11.48
C CYS A 21 12.02 -6.69 -10.19
N ALA A 22 12.47 -7.95 -10.14
CA ALA A 22 12.31 -8.79 -8.96
C ALA A 22 12.94 -8.18 -7.70
N SER A 23 14.10 -7.54 -7.81
CA SER A 23 14.72 -6.85 -6.67
C SER A 23 13.89 -5.68 -6.15
N VAL A 24 13.33 -4.86 -7.05
CA VAL A 24 12.46 -3.73 -6.67
C VAL A 24 11.17 -4.22 -6.02
N TRP A 25 10.58 -5.30 -6.57
CA TRP A 25 9.40 -5.93 -5.99
C TRP A 25 9.67 -6.46 -4.58
N ALA A 26 10.81 -7.13 -4.36
CA ALA A 26 11.19 -7.64 -3.05
C ALA A 26 11.43 -6.53 -2.01
N GLU A 27 12.03 -5.41 -2.42
CA GLU A 27 12.23 -4.25 -1.53
C GLU A 27 10.89 -3.59 -1.16
N LEU A 28 9.99 -3.45 -2.12
CA LEU A 28 8.66 -2.89 -1.88
C LEU A 28 7.85 -3.76 -0.91
N ASP A 29 7.86 -5.07 -1.11
CA ASP A 29 7.18 -6.05 -0.26
C ASP A 29 7.70 -5.99 1.18
N SER A 30 9.04 -6.01 1.35
CA SER A 30 9.70 -5.85 2.65
C SER A 30 9.31 -4.56 3.37
N LYS A 31 9.22 -3.44 2.64
CA LYS A 31 8.78 -2.16 3.21
C LYS A 31 7.31 -2.21 3.65
N LEU A 32 6.44 -2.83 2.85
CA LEU A 32 5.03 -2.98 3.19
C LEU A 32 4.85 -3.85 4.44
N ASP A 33 5.63 -4.92 4.57
CA ASP A 33 5.61 -5.79 5.76
C ASP A 33 6.05 -5.03 7.00
N GLN A 34 7.13 -4.24 6.91
CA GLN A 34 7.55 -3.38 8.01
C GLN A 34 6.44 -2.40 8.42
N GLN A 35 5.76 -1.78 7.45
CA GLN A 35 4.65 -0.85 7.74
C GLN A 35 3.45 -1.57 8.36
N TRP A 36 3.14 -2.79 7.92
CA TRP A 36 2.09 -3.62 8.51
C TRP A 36 2.37 -3.94 9.98
N GLU A 37 3.58 -4.40 10.30
CA GLU A 37 3.97 -4.70 11.68
C GLU A 37 3.96 -3.47 12.58
N GLN A 38 4.45 -2.33 12.08
CA GLN A 38 4.39 -1.06 12.80
C GLN A 38 2.95 -0.63 13.06
N TRP A 39 2.07 -0.73 12.06
CA TRP A 39 0.66 -0.38 12.19
C TRP A 39 -0.07 -1.30 13.17
N LYS A 40 0.15 -2.62 13.09
CA LYS A 40 -0.41 -3.59 14.04
C LYS A 40 0.02 -3.27 15.47
N THR A 41 1.31 -2.99 15.66
CA THR A 41 1.87 -2.62 16.98
C THR A 41 1.23 -1.33 17.50
N THR A 42 1.12 -0.30 16.66
CA THR A 42 0.57 1.01 17.02
C THR A 42 -0.91 0.94 17.41
N HIS A 43 -1.67 0.03 16.81
CA HIS A 43 -3.11 -0.13 17.06
C HIS A 43 -3.47 -1.40 17.83
N GLU A 44 -2.48 -2.04 18.46
CA GLU A 44 -2.62 -3.23 19.29
C GLU A 44 -3.40 -4.38 18.63
N LYS A 45 -3.19 -4.56 17.33
CA LYS A 45 -3.92 -5.55 16.52
C LYS A 45 -3.39 -6.95 16.77
N LYS A 46 -4.31 -7.89 17.01
CA LYS A 46 -4.05 -9.32 17.16
C LYS A 46 -5.11 -10.10 16.41
N TYR A 47 -4.68 -11.11 15.67
CA TYR A 47 -5.56 -11.98 14.88
C TYR A 47 -5.47 -13.42 15.39
N ASN A 48 -6.54 -14.19 15.22
CA ASN A 48 -6.63 -15.52 15.82
C ASN A 48 -5.85 -16.58 15.06
N ASN A 49 -5.63 -16.37 13.76
CA ASN A 49 -4.91 -17.29 12.89
C ASN A 49 -4.34 -16.56 11.65
N GLU A 50 -3.43 -17.23 10.95
CA GLU A 50 -2.77 -16.71 9.76
C GLU A 50 -3.75 -16.39 8.62
N VAL A 51 -4.82 -17.16 8.46
CA VAL A 51 -5.82 -16.92 7.41
C VAL A 51 -6.55 -15.60 7.64
N GLU A 52 -6.94 -15.33 8.89
CA GLU A 52 -7.52 -14.04 9.28
C GLU A 52 -6.52 -12.92 9.04
N GLU A 53 -5.27 -13.09 9.49
CA GLU A 53 -4.23 -12.09 9.32
C GLU A 53 -3.95 -11.76 7.86
N LEU A 54 -3.83 -12.77 6.99
CA LEU A 54 -3.66 -12.58 5.55
C LEU A 54 -4.85 -11.82 4.93
N GLY A 55 -6.07 -12.13 5.35
CA GLY A 55 -7.26 -11.40 4.92
C GLY A 55 -7.24 -9.93 5.37
N ARG A 56 -6.83 -9.66 6.61
CA ARG A 56 -6.71 -8.31 7.19
C ARG A 56 -5.60 -7.50 6.53
N ARG A 57 -4.47 -8.15 6.23
CA ARG A 57 -3.34 -7.59 5.48
C ARG A 57 -3.78 -7.13 4.10
N ALA A 58 -4.50 -7.97 3.37
CA ALA A 58 -5.00 -7.63 2.03
C ALA A 58 -5.96 -6.42 2.06
N LEU A 59 -6.83 -6.32 3.07
CA LEU A 59 -7.71 -5.16 3.25
C LEU A 59 -6.91 -3.90 3.59
N TRP A 60 -5.92 -4.02 4.46
CA TRP A 60 -5.03 -2.93 4.82
C TRP A 60 -4.24 -2.37 3.65
N GLU A 61 -3.66 -3.22 2.81
CA GLU A 61 -2.95 -2.79 1.60
C GLU A 61 -3.89 -2.09 0.62
N LYS A 62 -5.10 -2.62 0.43
CA LYS A 62 -6.11 -2.00 -0.41
C LYS A 62 -6.47 -0.59 0.09
N ASN A 63 -6.69 -0.44 1.38
CA ASN A 63 -7.05 0.85 1.99
C ASN A 63 -5.86 1.82 1.96
N LEU A 64 -4.64 1.35 2.19
CA LEU A 64 -3.42 2.14 2.05
C LEU A 64 -3.26 2.67 0.62
N ASN A 65 -3.53 1.85 -0.40
CA ASN A 65 -3.48 2.28 -1.80
C ASN A 65 -4.52 3.38 -2.08
N GLN A 66 -5.75 3.24 -1.58
CA GLN A 66 -6.78 4.27 -1.71
C GLN A 66 -6.38 5.58 -1.03
N ILE A 67 -5.78 5.51 0.15
CA ILE A 67 -5.26 6.68 0.87
C ILE A 67 -4.18 7.38 0.04
N ASN A 68 -3.21 6.61 -0.49
CA ASN A 68 -2.14 7.16 -1.31
C ASN A 68 -2.67 7.83 -2.58
N HIS A 69 -3.63 7.19 -3.26
CA HIS A 69 -4.28 7.76 -4.44
C HIS A 69 -5.01 9.07 -4.13
N HIS A 70 -5.85 9.09 -3.08
CA HIS A 70 -6.54 10.30 -2.65
C HIS A 70 -5.56 11.42 -2.27
N ASN A 71 -4.47 11.09 -1.57
CA ASN A 71 -3.47 12.08 -1.17
C ASN A 71 -2.67 12.63 -2.35
N LEU A 72 -2.43 11.81 -3.38
CA LEU A 72 -1.87 12.28 -4.64
C LEU A 72 -2.83 13.28 -5.31
N GLU A 73 -4.10 12.95 -5.44
CA GLU A 73 -5.13 13.86 -5.97
C GLU A 73 -5.24 15.15 -5.12
N ALA A 74 -5.16 15.04 -3.78
CA ALA A 74 -5.18 16.18 -2.88
C ALA A 74 -3.97 17.10 -3.10
N SER A 75 -2.77 16.53 -3.33
CA SER A 75 -1.56 17.30 -3.67
C SER A 75 -1.65 18.03 -5.02
N LEU A 76 -2.53 17.55 -5.91
CA LEU A 76 -2.88 18.22 -7.17
C LEU A 76 -4.03 19.24 -7.00
N GLY A 77 -4.51 19.45 -5.78
CA GLY A 77 -5.58 20.39 -5.46
C GLY A 77 -7.00 19.89 -5.76
N LEU A 78 -7.18 18.59 -6.07
CA LEU A 78 -8.49 18.01 -6.36
C LEU A 78 -9.32 17.72 -5.09
N HIS A 79 -8.64 17.64 -3.94
CA HIS A 79 -9.27 17.48 -2.62
C HIS A 79 -8.75 18.52 -1.65
N THR A 80 -9.58 18.90 -0.68
CA THR A 80 -9.25 19.89 0.36
C THR A 80 -8.67 19.27 1.63
N TYR A 81 -8.47 17.95 1.65
CA TYR A 81 -7.99 17.21 2.81
C TYR A 81 -7.13 16.02 2.37
N THR A 82 -6.42 15.43 3.33
CA THR A 82 -5.65 14.20 3.15
C THR A 82 -6.18 13.12 4.09
N LEU A 83 -5.86 11.87 3.75
CA LEU A 83 -6.17 10.69 4.54
C LEU A 83 -4.89 10.12 5.15
N ALA A 84 -5.05 9.37 6.23
CA ALA A 84 -3.97 8.64 6.89
C ALA A 84 -4.44 7.25 7.29
N VAL A 85 -3.49 6.31 7.38
CA VAL A 85 -3.76 4.97 7.91
C VAL A 85 -4.18 5.10 9.37
N ASN A 86 -5.22 4.38 9.77
CA ASN A 86 -5.77 4.43 11.12
C ASN A 86 -6.16 3.03 11.61
N HIS A 87 -6.71 2.92 12.82
CA HIS A 87 -7.07 1.64 13.43
C HIS A 87 -8.16 0.84 12.67
N LEU A 88 -8.83 1.44 11.68
CA LEU A 88 -9.85 0.78 10.83
C LEU A 88 -9.30 0.34 9.47
N SER A 89 -8.01 0.56 9.22
CA SER A 89 -7.42 0.29 7.91
C SER A 89 -7.43 -1.19 7.51
N ASP A 90 -7.61 -2.15 8.42
CA ASP A 90 -7.75 -3.59 8.15
C ASP A 90 -9.20 -4.06 7.87
N LEU A 91 -10.15 -3.13 7.74
CA LEU A 91 -11.56 -3.44 7.54
C LEU A 91 -12.00 -3.21 6.09
N VAL A 92 -13.05 -3.92 5.70
CA VAL A 92 -13.68 -3.77 4.38
C VAL A 92 -14.33 -2.39 4.29
N ILE A 93 -13.73 -1.47 3.52
CA ILE A 93 -14.40 -0.23 3.07
C ILE A 93 -15.31 -0.58 1.87
N ALA A 94 -16.22 -1.54 2.05
CA ALA A 94 -17.31 -1.79 1.09
C ALA A 94 -18.60 -1.36 1.79
N PHE A 95 -19.13 -0.22 1.36
CA PHE A 95 -20.46 0.30 1.71
C PHE A 95 -20.68 0.70 3.18
N ALA A 96 -19.71 1.35 3.82
CA ALA A 96 -20.07 2.32 4.84
C ALA A 96 -20.66 3.55 4.12
N PRO A 97 -21.93 3.95 4.35
CA PRO A 97 -22.45 5.18 3.76
C PRO A 97 -21.49 6.32 4.06
N VAL A 98 -21.34 7.24 3.10
CA VAL A 98 -20.47 8.44 3.11
C VAL A 98 -20.56 9.22 4.44
N GLN A 99 -21.60 8.99 5.25
CA GLN A 99 -21.80 9.50 6.61
C GLN A 99 -20.84 8.99 7.69
N LEU A 100 -20.00 7.97 7.48
CA LEU A 100 -19.02 7.51 8.49
C LEU A 100 -17.63 8.17 8.36
N TYR A 101 -17.34 8.85 7.25
CA TYR A 101 -16.11 9.64 7.07
C TYR A 101 -15.94 10.88 7.98
N PRO A 102 -16.97 11.53 8.56
CA PRO A 102 -16.79 12.63 9.50
C PRO A 102 -16.09 12.24 10.81
N TYR A 103 -16.10 10.96 11.22
CA TYR A 103 -15.51 10.56 12.50
C TYR A 103 -13.99 10.31 12.43
N ALA A 104 -13.45 10.00 11.23
CA ALA A 104 -12.01 9.90 11.01
C ALA A 104 -11.34 11.28 10.80
N ARG A 105 -12.13 12.37 10.73
CA ARG A 105 -11.68 13.74 10.42
C ARG A 105 -11.26 14.57 11.64
N VAL A 106 -10.99 13.95 12.79
CA VAL A 106 -10.59 14.68 14.00
C VAL A 106 -9.17 14.31 14.41
N THR A 107 -8.20 14.83 13.68
CA THR A 107 -7.01 15.42 14.32
C THR A 107 -6.84 16.82 13.74
N PRO A 108 -7.23 17.88 14.48
CA PRO A 108 -6.87 19.23 14.10
C PRO A 108 -5.42 19.44 14.51
N SER A 109 -4.47 19.30 13.57
CA SER A 109 -3.19 19.99 13.70
C SER A 109 -3.41 21.44 13.29
N HIS A 110 -3.16 22.35 14.23
CA HIS A 110 -3.16 23.83 14.16
C HIS A 110 -4.38 24.56 14.76
N ILE A 111 -4.37 24.70 16.10
CA ILE A 111 -4.70 25.98 16.76
C ILE A 111 -3.69 26.18 17.93
N PHE A 112 -2.80 27.16 17.73
CA PHE A 112 -1.69 27.69 18.58
C PHE A 112 -0.51 26.77 18.91
#